data_AF-A0A955LY50-F1
#
_entry.id   AF-A0A955LY50-F1
#
_cell.length_a   1.000
_cell.length_b   1.000
_cell.length_c   1.000
_cell.angle_alpha   90.00
_cell.angle_beta   90.00
_cell.angle_gamma   90.00
#
_symmetry.space_group_name_H-M   'P 1'
#
loop_
_entity.id
_entity.type
_entity.pdbx_description
1 polymer ?
#
loop_
_entity_poly.entity_id
_entity_poly.type
_entity_poly.pdbx_seq_one_letter_code
_entity_poly.pdbx_strand_id
1 'polypeptide(L)'
;LLFFSMLAMYFSVQKKFIWAGLMAACAAMAKGTGILICGAVILICVFLFFWGKEYRFKPRVLWGAVVAFSFLIGKYYSTFHILHHGTEKASYLVGFFLGWKENKCLPVLYLCGASFLLFAGVYLKEQFRKQTKNLAEYVHKNYTVFVGMVFMLAWWGLFIHSYAAIYRYRLLLVPFSLFCVFYMVQYLVRNKNIITGLLGAAVVFSFWGSYGYLYKKEDVIIQYVGERSLEYRIDLKLQMEIARKIEREFSNYTVGAPFVMAQALAFPEYGYVSKKMDVMMYDFPAGYGGIREYKPLQKDELLRTIWIGFKTHIPYEEKKVIEYYPYGPGDQMIEEWMWGMKKGVLFRGGQYIERKYLLRQLKIREYLKHHGHRE
;
A
#
# COMPACT_ATOMS: atom_id res chain seq x y z
N LEU A 1 0.68 5.14 9.64
CA LEU A 1 -0.34 4.07 9.76
C LEU A 1 0.16 2.91 10.60
N LEU A 2 1.08 2.05 10.11
CA LEU A 2 1.56 0.87 10.86
C LEU A 2 2.04 1.20 12.28
N PHE A 3 2.85 2.25 12.40
CA PHE A 3 3.34 2.74 13.69
C PHE A 3 2.20 2.99 14.70
N PHE A 4 1.21 3.79 14.32
CA PHE A 4 0.04 4.07 15.15
C PHE A 4 -0.82 2.82 15.40
N SER A 5 -0.93 1.90 14.43
CA SER A 5 -1.62 0.62 14.63
C SER A 5 -0.93 -0.26 15.68
N MET A 6 0.40 -0.32 15.65
CA MET A 6 1.19 -1.06 16.65
C MET A 6 1.09 -0.42 18.04
N LEU A 7 1.13 0.91 18.13
CA LEU A 7 0.91 1.61 19.40
C LEU A 7 -0.51 1.42 19.95
N ALA A 8 -1.52 1.43 19.08
CA ALA A 8 -2.90 1.13 19.47
C ALA A 8 -3.01 -0.28 20.04
N MET A 9 -2.41 -1.29 19.37
CA MET A 9 -2.35 -2.66 19.88
C MET A 9 -1.62 -2.73 21.22
N TYR A 10 -0.45 -2.09 21.34
CA TYR A 10 0.33 -2.04 22.57
C TYR A 10 -0.49 -1.46 23.73
N PHE A 11 -1.14 -0.31 23.53
CA PHE A 11 -1.97 0.31 24.57
C PHE A 11 -3.22 -0.52 24.88
N SER A 12 -3.81 -1.22 23.91
CA SER A 12 -4.88 -2.19 24.16
C SER A 12 -4.38 -3.35 25.04
N VAL A 13 -3.21 -3.93 24.76
CA VAL A 13 -2.58 -4.98 25.59
C VAL A 13 -2.34 -4.48 27.01
N GLN A 14 -1.83 -3.24 27.15
CA GLN A 14 -1.60 -2.58 28.44
C GLN A 14 -2.89 -2.08 29.12
N LYS A 15 -4.06 -2.33 28.52
CA LYS A 15 -5.38 -1.92 29.02
C LYS A 15 -5.53 -0.40 29.23
N LYS A 16 -4.75 0.40 28.47
CA LYS A 16 -4.79 1.87 28.42
C LYS A 16 -5.73 2.33 27.29
N PHE A 17 -7.03 2.08 27.44
CA PHE A 17 -8.02 2.19 26.35
C PHE A 17 -8.18 3.57 25.72
N ILE A 18 -8.06 4.64 26.51
CA ILE A 18 -8.12 6.02 25.97
C ILE A 18 -6.95 6.26 25.01
N TRP A 19 -5.73 5.88 25.41
CA TRP A 19 -4.55 5.98 24.55
C TRP A 19 -4.64 5.07 23.32
N ALA A 20 -5.21 3.87 23.46
CA ALA A 20 -5.48 3.00 22.33
C ALA A 20 -6.44 3.65 21.32
N GLY A 21 -7.53 4.27 21.80
CA GLY A 21 -8.47 5.03 20.98
C GLY A 21 -7.83 6.22 20.27
N LEU A 22 -6.99 6.99 20.97
CA LEU A 22 -6.24 8.11 20.38
C LEU A 22 -5.27 7.65 19.29
N MET A 23 -4.50 6.58 19.53
CA MET A 23 -3.60 6.04 18.51
C MET A 23 -4.36 5.45 17.31
N ALA A 24 -5.53 4.85 17.53
CA ALA A 24 -6.41 4.41 16.45
C ALA A 24 -6.93 5.60 15.63
N ALA A 25 -7.31 6.70 16.27
CA ALA A 25 -7.67 7.94 15.60
C ALA A 25 -6.50 8.50 14.77
N CYS A 26 -5.29 8.57 15.34
CA CYS A 26 -4.08 8.97 14.60
C CYS A 26 -3.81 8.05 13.39
N ALA A 27 -4.04 6.74 13.53
CA ALA A 27 -3.95 5.80 12.41
C ALA A 27 -4.98 6.13 11.30
N ALA A 28 -6.22 6.43 11.68
CA ALA A 28 -7.28 6.80 10.75
C ALA A 28 -7.05 8.17 10.08
N MET A 29 -6.46 9.14 10.78
CA MET A 29 -6.07 10.44 10.19
C MET A 29 -4.90 10.28 9.23
N ALA A 30 -3.89 9.49 9.60
CA ALA A 30 -2.75 9.22 8.74
C ALA A 30 -3.14 8.50 7.44
N LYS A 31 -4.20 7.68 7.47
CA LYS A 31 -4.70 7.02 6.25
C LYS A 31 -6.16 6.58 6.35
N GLY A 32 -6.88 6.73 5.22
CA GLY A 32 -8.20 6.13 4.92
C GLY A 32 -8.49 4.81 5.64
N THR A 33 -7.63 3.83 5.41
CA THR A 33 -7.78 2.45 5.90
C THR A 33 -7.55 2.28 7.40
N GLY A 34 -7.01 3.27 8.11
CA GLY A 34 -6.80 3.21 9.56
C GLY A 34 -8.08 3.15 10.39
N ILE A 35 -9.25 3.38 9.79
CA ILE A 35 -10.57 3.24 10.43
C ILE A 35 -10.83 1.83 10.98
N LEU A 36 -10.19 0.82 10.39
CA LEU A 36 -10.26 -0.58 10.86
C LEU A 36 -9.61 -0.76 12.22
N ILE A 37 -8.58 0.03 12.51
CA ILE A 37 -7.93 0.05 13.82
C ILE A 37 -8.90 0.60 14.87
N CYS A 38 -9.68 1.62 14.53
CA CYS A 38 -10.76 2.09 15.40
C CYS A 38 -11.76 0.97 15.65
N GLY A 39 -12.18 0.24 14.62
CA GLY A 39 -13.05 -0.94 14.74
C GLY A 39 -12.47 -2.01 15.67
N ALA A 40 -11.19 -2.34 15.54
CA ALA A 40 -10.50 -3.29 16.41
C ALA A 40 -10.51 -2.85 17.88
N VAL A 41 -10.19 -1.58 18.16
CA VAL A 41 -10.22 -1.02 19.52
C VAL A 41 -11.64 -1.04 20.10
N ILE A 42 -12.65 -0.68 19.30
CA ILE A 42 -14.06 -0.74 19.72
C ILE A 42 -14.43 -2.17 20.11
N LEU A 43 -14.13 -3.17 19.27
CA LEU A 43 -14.43 -4.58 19.55
C LEU A 43 -13.76 -5.06 20.85
N ILE A 44 -12.49 -4.69 21.08
CA ILE A 44 -11.78 -5.04 22.31
C ILE A 44 -12.43 -4.38 23.54
N CYS A 45 -12.77 -3.10 23.45
CA CYS A 45 -13.42 -2.36 24.53
C CYS A 45 -14.81 -2.93 24.84
N VAL A 46 -15.62 -3.21 23.82
CA VAL A 46 -16.96 -3.83 23.96
C VAL A 46 -16.82 -5.20 24.61
N PHE A 47 -15.90 -6.05 24.14
CA PHE A 47 -15.65 -7.37 24.73
C PHE A 47 -15.32 -7.24 26.22
N LEU A 48 -14.39 -6.36 26.60
CA LEU A 48 -14.01 -6.17 28.00
C LEU A 48 -15.12 -5.55 28.86
N PHE A 49 -15.93 -4.66 28.28
CA PHE A 49 -17.04 -4.03 28.98
C PHE A 49 -18.13 -5.01 29.39
N PHE A 50 -18.40 -6.03 28.56
CA PHE A 50 -19.43 -7.03 28.83
C PHE A 50 -18.89 -8.30 29.51
N TRP A 51 -17.70 -8.78 29.13
CA TRP A 51 -17.15 -10.07 29.57
C TRP A 51 -15.90 -9.98 30.46
N GLY A 52 -15.28 -8.81 30.62
CA GLY A 52 -14.07 -8.66 31.43
C GLY A 52 -14.39 -8.47 32.92
N LYS A 53 -14.15 -9.48 33.77
CA LYS A 53 -14.45 -9.42 35.23
C LYS A 53 -13.99 -8.12 35.91
N GLU A 54 -12.75 -7.69 35.67
CA GLU A 54 -12.15 -6.49 36.28
C GLU A 54 -12.54 -5.16 35.60
N TYR A 55 -13.06 -5.21 34.38
CA TYR A 55 -13.26 -4.05 33.50
C TYR A 55 -14.73 -3.82 33.13
N ARG A 56 -15.60 -4.73 33.57
CA ARG A 56 -17.04 -4.70 33.34
C ARG A 56 -17.61 -3.38 33.84
N PHE A 57 -18.39 -2.70 32.99
CA PHE A 57 -19.04 -1.43 33.31
C PHE A 57 -18.10 -0.28 33.73
N LYS A 58 -16.78 -0.36 33.48
CA LYS A 58 -15.87 0.74 33.82
C LYS A 58 -15.89 1.84 32.75
N PRO A 59 -16.07 3.12 33.14
CA PRO A 59 -16.21 4.23 32.19
C PRO A 59 -14.95 4.44 31.33
N ARG A 60 -13.75 4.14 31.85
CA ARG A 60 -12.50 4.23 31.08
C ARG A 60 -12.47 3.36 29.82
N VAL A 61 -13.17 2.21 29.84
CA VAL A 61 -13.26 1.29 28.69
C VAL A 61 -14.20 1.88 27.64
N LEU A 62 -15.34 2.42 28.11
CA LEU A 62 -16.33 3.09 27.27
C LEU A 62 -15.72 4.32 26.58
N TRP A 63 -14.98 5.15 27.31
CA TRP A 63 -14.30 6.32 26.74
C TRP A 63 -13.32 5.97 25.63
N GLY A 64 -12.54 4.89 25.78
CA GLY A 64 -11.68 4.39 24.70
C GLY A 64 -12.46 4.01 23.44
N ALA A 65 -13.62 3.36 23.60
CA ALA A 65 -14.52 3.03 22.49
C ALA A 65 -15.14 4.28 21.87
N VAL A 66 -15.61 5.24 22.68
CA VAL A 66 -16.21 6.50 22.21
C VAL A 66 -15.23 7.31 21.38
N VAL A 67 -13.97 7.44 21.81
CA VAL A 67 -12.93 8.12 21.03
C VAL A 67 -12.70 7.43 19.68
N ALA A 68 -12.57 6.11 19.65
CA ALA A 68 -12.40 5.39 18.38
C ALA A 68 -13.65 5.52 17.46
N PHE A 69 -14.85 5.49 18.06
CA PHE A 69 -16.12 5.54 17.35
C PHE A 69 -16.43 6.93 16.77
N SER A 70 -16.13 8.01 17.50
CA SER A 70 -16.33 9.38 17.00
C SER A 70 -15.51 9.65 15.73
N PHE A 71 -14.27 9.14 15.67
CA PHE A 71 -13.45 9.23 14.46
C PHE A 71 -13.95 8.33 13.32
N LEU A 72 -14.51 7.17 13.64
CA LEU A 72 -15.13 6.29 12.65
C LEU A 72 -16.34 6.98 12.00
N ILE A 73 -17.24 7.56 12.82
CA ILE A 73 -18.39 8.34 12.34
C ILE A 73 -17.93 9.58 11.58
N GLY A 74 -17.02 10.38 12.14
CA GLY A 74 -16.58 11.63 11.53
C GLY A 74 -15.96 11.40 10.14
N LYS A 75 -15.23 10.30 9.98
CA LYS A 75 -14.66 9.90 8.68
C LYS A 75 -15.69 9.37 7.69
N TYR A 76 -16.65 8.58 8.16
CA TYR A 76 -17.77 8.15 7.33
C TYR A 76 -18.56 9.37 6.83
N TYR A 77 -18.90 10.27 7.74
CA TYR A 77 -19.57 11.53 7.46
C TYR A 77 -18.79 12.41 6.48
N SER A 78 -17.48 12.63 6.69
CA SER A 78 -16.65 13.42 5.77
C SER A 78 -16.58 12.78 4.38
N THR A 79 -16.49 11.45 4.31
CA THR A 79 -16.42 10.75 3.02
C THR A 79 -17.74 10.82 2.27
N PHE A 80 -18.86 10.72 2.98
CA PHE A 80 -20.20 10.76 2.40
C PHE A 80 -20.67 12.18 2.02
N HIS A 81 -20.33 13.20 2.81
CA HIS A 81 -20.84 14.57 2.56
C HIS A 81 -19.85 15.49 1.86
N ILE A 82 -18.54 15.32 2.07
CA ILE A 82 -17.53 16.23 1.50
C ILE A 82 -16.96 15.69 0.18
N LEU A 83 -16.84 14.36 0.04
CA LEU A 83 -16.15 13.73 -1.10
C LEU A 83 -17.09 13.12 -2.16
N HIS A 84 -18.37 12.86 -1.85
CA HIS A 84 -19.33 12.31 -2.84
C HIS A 84 -19.77 13.29 -3.93
N HIS A 85 -19.37 14.57 -3.89
CA HIS A 85 -19.62 15.48 -5.01
C HIS A 85 -18.77 15.22 -6.27
N GLY A 86 -17.89 14.19 -6.29
CA GLY A 86 -17.11 13.89 -7.51
C GLY A 86 -16.56 12.48 -7.69
N THR A 87 -16.80 11.51 -6.80
CA THR A 87 -16.18 10.17 -6.89
C THR A 87 -17.18 9.02 -6.79
N GLU A 88 -18.02 8.83 -7.81
CA GLU A 88 -18.84 7.61 -7.98
C GLU A 88 -17.99 6.34 -8.27
N LYS A 89 -16.67 6.48 -8.46
CA LYS A 89 -15.80 5.42 -9.00
C LYS A 89 -15.00 4.62 -7.96
N ALA A 90 -15.39 4.57 -6.68
CA ALA A 90 -14.69 3.73 -5.69
C ALA A 90 -15.52 2.53 -5.19
N SER A 91 -16.83 2.52 -5.43
CA SER A 91 -17.78 1.50 -4.96
C SER A 91 -17.55 0.13 -5.61
N TYR A 92 -17.08 0.06 -6.86
CA TYR A 92 -16.79 -1.23 -7.53
C TYR A 92 -15.53 -1.94 -7.01
N LEU A 93 -14.74 -1.30 -6.14
CA LEU A 93 -13.49 -1.85 -5.60
C LEU A 93 -13.66 -2.47 -4.20
N VAL A 94 -14.85 -2.36 -3.61
CA VAL A 94 -15.19 -2.89 -2.29
C VAL A 94 -16.47 -3.70 -2.42
N GLY A 95 -16.42 -4.97 -2.02
CA GLY A 95 -17.55 -5.89 -2.11
C GLY A 95 -17.33 -7.13 -1.27
N PHE A 96 -18.41 -7.86 -0.99
CA PHE A 96 -18.31 -9.07 -0.17
C PHE A 96 -17.43 -10.12 -0.87
N PHE A 97 -16.35 -10.56 -0.21
CA PHE A 97 -15.34 -11.48 -0.76
C PHE A 97 -14.68 -11.07 -2.09
N LEU A 98 -14.81 -9.81 -2.50
CA LEU A 98 -14.34 -9.37 -3.82
C LEU A 98 -12.81 -9.44 -3.96
N GLY A 99 -12.07 -9.37 -2.85
CA GLY A 99 -10.62 -9.56 -2.84
C GLY A 99 -10.17 -11.02 -2.65
N TRP A 100 -11.07 -11.99 -2.49
CA TRP A 100 -10.67 -13.38 -2.18
C TRP A 100 -9.84 -14.00 -3.30
N LYS A 101 -10.23 -13.79 -4.57
CA LYS A 101 -9.59 -14.42 -5.73
C LYS A 101 -8.11 -14.04 -5.86
N GLU A 102 -7.77 -12.82 -5.48
CA GLU A 102 -6.45 -12.21 -5.55
C GLU A 102 -5.61 -12.53 -4.30
N ASN A 103 -6.29 -12.78 -3.17
CA ASN A 103 -5.61 -13.01 -1.90
C ASN A 103 -5.36 -14.50 -1.61
N LYS A 104 -6.17 -15.44 -2.12
CA LYS A 104 -6.14 -16.87 -1.76
C LYS A 104 -4.78 -17.57 -1.90
N CYS A 105 -3.91 -17.10 -2.80
CA CYS A 105 -2.59 -17.69 -3.05
C CYS A 105 -1.46 -17.00 -2.28
N LEU A 106 -1.75 -16.04 -1.40
CA LEU A 106 -0.70 -15.24 -0.75
C LEU A 106 -0.16 -15.91 0.51
N PRO A 107 1.18 -15.90 0.70
CA PRO A 107 1.83 -16.34 1.94
C PRO A 107 1.24 -15.74 3.22
N VAL A 108 0.87 -14.45 3.18
CA VAL A 108 0.32 -13.75 4.36
C VAL A 108 -1.02 -14.33 4.80
N LEU A 109 -1.85 -14.86 3.87
CA LEU A 109 -3.10 -15.51 4.24
C LEU A 109 -2.85 -16.82 4.97
N TYR A 110 -1.90 -17.63 4.51
CA TYR A 110 -1.52 -18.86 5.21
C TYR A 110 -0.99 -18.56 6.60
N LEU A 111 -0.25 -17.45 6.78
CA LEU A 111 0.20 -17.01 8.10
C LEU A 111 -0.96 -16.58 9.00
N CYS A 112 -1.96 -15.87 8.47
CA CYS A 112 -3.18 -15.52 9.21
C CYS A 112 -3.97 -16.77 9.61
N GLY A 113 -4.14 -17.72 8.67
CA GLY A 113 -4.79 -19.00 8.91
C GLY A 113 -4.06 -19.81 9.98
N ALA A 114 -2.74 -19.91 9.91
CA ALA A 114 -1.91 -20.56 10.92
C ALA A 114 -2.06 -19.89 12.30
N SER A 115 -2.11 -18.56 12.35
CA SER A 115 -2.36 -17.80 13.60
C SER A 115 -3.69 -18.20 14.24
N PHE A 116 -4.75 -18.27 13.43
CA PHE A 116 -6.09 -18.65 13.90
C PHE A 116 -6.15 -20.12 14.34
N LEU A 117 -5.59 -21.03 13.54
CA LEU A 117 -5.54 -22.46 13.84
C LEU A 117 -4.75 -22.75 15.12
N LEU A 118 -3.63 -22.06 15.35
CA LEU A 118 -2.86 -22.19 16.58
C LEU A 118 -3.65 -21.69 17.79
N PHE A 119 -4.30 -20.53 17.70
CA PHE A 119 -5.12 -20.01 18.79
C PHE A 119 -6.29 -20.95 19.13
N ALA A 120 -6.98 -21.46 18.12
CA ALA A 120 -8.07 -22.42 18.28
C ALA A 120 -7.58 -23.76 18.84
N GLY A 121 -6.44 -24.27 18.35
CA GLY A 121 -5.83 -25.51 18.83
C GLY A 121 -5.39 -25.41 20.29
N VAL A 122 -4.81 -24.28 20.70
CA VAL A 122 -4.46 -24.03 22.10
C VAL A 122 -5.71 -23.92 22.98
N TYR A 123 -6.77 -23.25 22.50
CA TYR A 123 -8.06 -23.20 23.20
C TYR A 123 -8.64 -24.60 23.42
N LEU A 124 -8.73 -25.41 22.37
CA LEU A 124 -9.23 -26.79 22.47
C LEU A 124 -8.39 -27.61 23.45
N LYS A 125 -7.06 -27.49 23.40
CA LYS A 125 -6.15 -28.18 24.34
C LYS A 125 -6.41 -27.77 25.80
N GLU A 126 -6.60 -26.49 26.09
CA GLU A 126 -6.92 -26.02 27.45
C GLU A 126 -8.30 -26.51 27.91
N GLN A 127 -9.28 -26.51 27.01
CA GLN A 127 -10.63 -27.02 27.26
C GLN A 127 -10.61 -28.52 27.59
N PHE A 128 -9.88 -29.33 26.81
CA PHE A 128 -9.71 -30.77 27.07
C PHE A 128 -9.01 -31.05 28.40
N ARG A 129 -8.07 -30.20 28.79
CA ARG A 129 -7.38 -30.28 30.09
C ARG A 129 -8.21 -29.69 31.24
N LYS A 130 -9.45 -29.24 30.97
CA LYS A 130 -10.35 -28.56 31.93
C LYS A 130 -9.68 -27.37 32.63
N GLN A 131 -8.71 -26.73 31.98
CA GLN A 131 -8.00 -25.56 32.52
C GLN A 131 -8.79 -24.26 32.35
N THR A 132 -9.80 -24.26 31.47
CA THR A 132 -10.72 -23.16 31.22
C THR A 132 -12.14 -23.68 31.17
N LYS A 133 -13.09 -22.93 31.75
CA LYS A 133 -14.52 -23.30 31.73
C LYS A 133 -15.21 -22.83 30.45
N ASN A 134 -14.81 -21.68 29.92
CA ASN A 134 -15.40 -21.10 28.73
C ASN A 134 -14.41 -20.22 27.94
N LEU A 135 -14.83 -19.77 26.75
CA LEU A 135 -14.03 -18.92 25.87
C LEU A 135 -13.66 -17.57 26.53
N ALA A 136 -14.55 -16.97 27.32
CA ALA A 136 -14.28 -15.69 27.96
C ALA A 136 -13.12 -15.79 28.96
N GLU A 137 -13.06 -16.87 29.74
CA GLU A 137 -11.95 -17.16 30.66
C GLU A 137 -10.64 -17.41 29.90
N TYR A 138 -10.68 -18.19 28.81
CA TYR A 138 -9.52 -18.41 27.96
C TYR A 138 -8.98 -17.11 27.33
N VAL A 139 -9.88 -16.29 26.79
CA VAL A 139 -9.53 -14.98 26.22
C VAL A 139 -8.96 -14.06 27.30
N HIS A 140 -9.47 -14.11 28.53
CA HIS A 140 -8.92 -13.30 29.62
C HIS A 140 -7.50 -13.72 29.98
N LYS A 141 -7.24 -15.03 30.06
CA LYS A 141 -5.92 -15.61 30.32
C LYS A 141 -4.92 -15.30 29.19
N ASN A 142 -5.38 -15.32 27.94
CA ASN A 142 -4.57 -15.10 26.74
C ASN A 142 -4.86 -13.73 26.07
N TYR A 143 -5.19 -12.73 26.89
CA TYR A 143 -5.71 -11.43 26.42
C TYR A 143 -4.79 -10.74 25.41
N THR A 144 -3.48 -10.83 25.62
CA THR A 144 -2.46 -10.26 24.74
C THR A 144 -2.58 -10.79 23.30
N VAL A 145 -2.76 -12.10 23.12
CA VAL A 145 -2.91 -12.69 21.78
C VAL A 145 -4.27 -12.39 21.20
N PHE A 146 -5.31 -12.39 22.02
CA PHE A 146 -6.64 -11.99 21.57
C PHE A 146 -6.63 -10.58 20.97
N VAL A 147 -5.98 -9.62 21.64
CA VAL A 147 -5.81 -8.26 21.09
C VAL A 147 -5.08 -8.29 19.74
N GLY A 148 -3.96 -9.02 19.64
CA GLY A 148 -3.24 -9.20 18.38
C GLY A 148 -4.10 -9.79 17.26
N MET A 149 -4.94 -10.78 17.59
CA MET A 149 -5.86 -11.41 16.64
C MET A 149 -6.96 -10.47 16.17
N VAL A 150 -7.56 -9.67 17.05
CA VAL A 150 -8.59 -8.70 16.63
C VAL A 150 -8.01 -7.69 15.66
N PHE A 151 -6.79 -7.20 15.90
CA PHE A 151 -6.09 -6.31 14.97
C PHE A 151 -5.76 -7.00 13.63
N MET A 152 -5.27 -8.24 13.68
CA MET A 152 -5.01 -9.05 12.48
C MET A 152 -6.29 -9.25 11.65
N LEU A 153 -7.40 -9.61 12.30
CA LEU A 153 -8.70 -9.87 11.67
C LEU A 153 -9.32 -8.59 11.09
N ALA A 154 -9.17 -7.45 11.76
CA ALA A 154 -9.63 -6.17 11.24
C ALA A 154 -8.93 -5.80 9.92
N TRP A 155 -7.62 -6.05 9.83
CA TRP A 155 -6.90 -5.94 8.58
C TRP A 155 -7.34 -6.98 7.56
N TRP A 156 -7.45 -8.25 7.95
CA TRP A 156 -7.87 -9.33 7.05
C TRP A 156 -9.25 -9.08 6.41
N GLY A 157 -10.20 -8.58 7.20
CA GLY A 157 -11.52 -8.15 6.73
C GLY A 157 -11.46 -7.14 5.59
N LEU A 158 -10.52 -6.18 5.64
CA LEU A 158 -10.33 -5.25 4.53
C LEU A 158 -9.86 -5.97 3.26
N PHE A 159 -8.90 -6.88 3.36
CA PHE A 159 -8.33 -7.54 2.18
C PHE A 159 -9.32 -8.48 1.52
N ILE A 160 -10.12 -9.20 2.31
CA ILE A 160 -11.12 -10.11 1.74
C ILE A 160 -12.25 -9.32 1.06
N HIS A 161 -12.59 -8.13 1.58
CA HIS A 161 -13.66 -7.29 1.06
C HIS A 161 -13.23 -6.22 0.06
N SER A 162 -11.93 -6.07 -0.26
CA SER A 162 -11.46 -5.03 -1.18
C SER A 162 -10.47 -5.55 -2.21
N TYR A 163 -10.79 -5.34 -3.48
CA TYR A 163 -9.90 -5.56 -4.61
C TYR A 163 -8.80 -4.50 -4.70
N ALA A 164 -9.09 -3.28 -4.24
CA ALA A 164 -8.16 -2.14 -4.25
C ALA A 164 -7.08 -2.18 -3.15
N ALA A 165 -7.11 -3.17 -2.25
CA ALA A 165 -6.10 -3.31 -1.23
C ALA A 165 -4.77 -3.82 -1.85
N ILE A 166 -4.02 -2.86 -2.41
CA ILE A 166 -2.70 -3.03 -3.04
C ILE A 166 -1.80 -3.90 -2.16
N TYR A 167 -0.96 -4.72 -2.78
CA TYR A 167 0.02 -5.61 -2.14
C TYR A 167 0.78 -4.95 -0.96
N ARG A 168 1.12 -3.65 -1.06
CA ARG A 168 1.81 -2.89 0.01
C ARG A 168 1.06 -2.86 1.35
N TYR A 169 -0.27 -2.81 1.34
CA TYR A 169 -1.06 -2.81 2.57
C TYR A 169 -1.08 -4.17 3.24
N ARG A 170 -0.85 -5.25 2.49
CA ARG A 170 -0.86 -6.63 3.01
C ARG A 170 0.30 -6.87 3.97
N LEU A 171 1.41 -6.14 3.81
CA LEU A 171 2.53 -6.13 4.77
C LEU A 171 2.12 -5.61 6.15
N LEU A 172 1.00 -4.87 6.26
CA LEU A 172 0.49 -4.41 7.55
C LEU A 172 -0.06 -5.55 8.41
N LEU A 173 -0.47 -6.70 7.83
CA LEU A 173 -0.90 -7.87 8.62
C LEU A 173 0.25 -8.64 9.23
N VAL A 174 1.41 -8.63 8.59
CA VAL A 174 2.50 -9.54 8.90
C VAL A 174 2.94 -9.40 10.37
N PRO A 175 3.14 -8.18 10.92
CA PRO A 175 3.53 -8.04 12.32
C PRO A 175 2.52 -8.64 13.31
N PHE A 176 1.21 -8.43 13.07
CA PHE A 176 0.15 -8.95 13.94
C PHE A 176 0.05 -10.48 13.87
N SER A 177 0.19 -11.03 12.67
CA SER A 177 0.13 -12.49 12.44
C SER A 177 1.35 -13.18 13.05
N LEU A 178 2.56 -12.66 12.80
CA LEU A 178 3.78 -13.17 13.40
C LEU A 178 3.71 -13.10 14.93
N PHE A 179 3.23 -11.99 15.50
CA PHE A 179 3.04 -11.87 16.94
C PHE A 179 2.15 -12.99 17.50
N CYS A 180 1.01 -13.26 16.85
CA CYS A 180 0.09 -14.32 17.27
C CYS A 180 0.74 -15.72 17.17
N VAL A 181 1.42 -16.00 16.06
CA VAL A 181 2.13 -17.28 15.86
C VAL A 181 3.22 -17.45 16.91
N PHE A 182 4.13 -16.49 17.07
CA PHE A 182 5.25 -16.62 18.02
C PHE A 182 4.77 -16.77 19.46
N TYR A 183 3.76 -16.00 19.87
CA TYR A 183 3.20 -16.14 21.22
C TYR A 183 2.60 -17.54 21.42
N MET A 184 1.83 -18.05 20.45
CA MET A 184 1.24 -19.38 20.56
C MET A 184 2.25 -20.52 20.50
N VAL A 185 3.28 -20.38 19.66
CA VAL A 185 4.38 -21.33 19.61
C VAL A 185 5.16 -21.32 20.93
N GLN A 186 5.41 -20.15 21.52
CA GLN A 186 6.03 -20.05 22.85
C GLN A 186 5.18 -20.71 23.95
N TYR A 187 3.86 -20.60 23.87
CA TYR A 187 2.97 -21.30 24.78
C TYR A 187 3.06 -22.83 24.64
N LEU A 188 3.21 -23.33 23.41
CA LEU A 188 3.29 -24.76 23.12
C LEU A 188 4.69 -25.35 23.38
N VAL A 189 5.74 -24.61 23.04
CA VAL A 189 7.15 -25.03 23.11
C VAL A 189 7.78 -24.43 24.36
N ARG A 190 7.93 -25.25 25.40
CA ARG A 190 8.52 -24.83 26.68
C ARG A 190 10.02 -24.53 26.62
N ASN A 191 10.72 -25.04 25.60
CA ASN A 191 12.16 -24.87 25.48
C ASN A 191 12.50 -23.46 24.94
N LYS A 192 13.03 -22.61 25.82
CA LYS A 192 13.43 -21.24 25.48
C LYS A 192 14.48 -21.17 24.37
N ASN A 193 15.41 -22.13 24.30
CA ASN A 193 16.47 -22.13 23.29
C ASN A 193 15.90 -22.33 21.88
N ILE A 194 14.86 -23.15 21.74
CA ILE A 194 14.16 -23.35 20.47
C ILE A 194 13.46 -22.06 20.05
N ILE A 195 12.76 -21.39 20.98
CA ILE A 195 12.08 -20.12 20.70
C ILE A 195 13.07 -19.02 20.29
N THR A 196 14.17 -18.88 21.04
CA THR A 196 15.22 -17.91 20.70
C THR A 196 15.86 -18.22 19.34
N GLY A 197 16.12 -19.50 19.04
CA GLY A 197 16.62 -19.93 17.73
C GLY A 197 15.65 -19.60 16.59
N LEU A 198 14.35 -19.85 16.76
CA LEU A 198 13.31 -19.52 15.78
C LEU A 198 13.19 -18.01 15.57
N LEU A 199 13.24 -17.20 16.63
CA LEU A 199 13.25 -15.74 16.54
C LEU A 199 14.50 -15.24 15.81
N GLY A 200 15.68 -15.77 16.14
CA GLY A 200 16.94 -15.46 15.46
C GLY A 200 16.87 -15.78 13.97
N ALA A 201 16.39 -16.97 13.61
CA ALA A 201 16.19 -17.36 12.22
C ALA A 201 15.19 -16.44 11.50
N ALA A 202 14.10 -16.05 12.16
CA ALA A 202 13.12 -15.12 11.60
C ALA A 202 13.69 -13.71 11.38
N VAL A 203 14.53 -13.22 12.29
CA VAL A 203 15.24 -11.94 12.14
C VAL A 203 16.23 -12.00 10.96
N VAL A 204 17.04 -13.06 10.87
CA VAL A 204 17.98 -13.26 9.76
C VAL A 204 17.25 -13.39 8.43
N PHE A 205 16.16 -14.17 8.39
CA PHE A 205 15.32 -14.32 7.20
C PHE A 205 14.64 -13.01 6.81
N SER A 206 14.14 -12.23 7.79
CA SER A 206 13.57 -10.90 7.55
C SER A 206 14.62 -9.93 7.02
N PHE A 207 15.83 -9.95 7.58
CA PHE A 207 16.97 -9.19 7.07
C PHE A 207 17.26 -9.60 5.63
N TRP A 208 17.38 -10.90 5.33
CA TRP A 208 17.67 -11.38 3.98
C TRP A 208 16.55 -11.02 2.97
N GLY A 209 15.29 -11.19 3.37
CA GLY A 209 14.13 -10.73 2.61
C GLY A 209 14.09 -9.21 2.43
N SER A 210 14.61 -8.45 3.40
CA SER A 210 14.71 -6.98 3.32
C SER A 210 15.75 -6.49 2.29
N TYR A 211 16.62 -7.37 1.78
CA TYR A 211 17.48 -7.05 0.63
C TYR A 211 16.92 -7.57 -0.70
N GLY A 212 15.71 -8.15 -0.68
CA GLY A 212 15.00 -8.57 -1.87
C GLY A 212 15.40 -9.92 -2.47
N TYR A 213 16.25 -10.68 -1.79
CA TYR A 213 16.75 -11.99 -2.26
C TYR A 213 15.66 -13.06 -2.43
N LEU A 214 14.52 -12.90 -1.77
CA LEU A 214 13.40 -13.85 -1.84
C LEU A 214 12.39 -13.53 -2.95
N TYR A 215 12.60 -12.46 -3.72
CA TYR A 215 11.66 -12.04 -4.74
C TYR A 215 12.04 -12.58 -6.12
N LYS A 216 11.04 -13.16 -6.79
CA LYS A 216 11.18 -13.60 -8.19
C LYS A 216 11.47 -12.38 -9.06
N LYS A 217 12.37 -12.56 -10.03
CA LYS A 217 12.66 -11.51 -11.00
C LYS A 217 11.41 -11.25 -11.87
N GLU A 218 10.91 -10.02 -11.87
CA GLU A 218 9.79 -9.60 -12.73
C GLU A 218 10.30 -8.59 -13.77
N ASP A 219 10.17 -8.93 -15.05
CA ASP A 219 10.67 -8.12 -16.18
C ASP A 219 9.78 -6.90 -16.51
N VAL A 220 8.57 -6.86 -15.95
CA VAL A 220 7.57 -5.83 -16.20
C VAL A 220 6.85 -5.53 -14.89
N ILE A 221 7.24 -4.44 -14.23
CA ILE A 221 6.63 -4.04 -12.96
C ILE A 221 5.63 -2.92 -13.23
N ILE A 222 4.38 -3.13 -12.86
CA ILE A 222 3.38 -2.07 -12.81
C ILE A 222 3.74 -1.19 -11.62
N GLN A 223 4.28 0.00 -11.86
CA GLN A 223 4.79 0.91 -10.82
C GLN A 223 3.81 1.12 -9.66
N TYR A 224 2.49 1.14 -9.88
CA TYR A 224 1.48 1.31 -8.81
C TYR A 224 1.07 0.01 -8.10
N VAL A 225 1.18 -1.15 -8.76
CA VAL A 225 0.70 -2.45 -8.25
C VAL A 225 1.83 -3.23 -7.57
N GLY A 226 3.07 -3.03 -8.03
CA GLY A 226 4.27 -3.69 -7.54
C GLY A 226 5.00 -3.00 -6.40
N GLU A 227 4.57 -1.82 -5.91
CA GLU A 227 5.28 -1.02 -4.90
C GLU A 227 5.55 -1.79 -3.60
N ARG A 228 6.63 -2.56 -3.58
CA ARG A 228 7.25 -3.14 -2.40
C ARG A 228 8.28 -2.12 -1.92
N SER A 229 8.40 -1.92 -0.61
CA SER A 229 9.21 -0.84 -0.01
C SER A 229 10.69 -0.80 -0.45
N LEU A 230 11.20 -1.91 -1.01
CA LEU A 230 12.57 -2.05 -1.48
C LEU A 230 12.76 -1.73 -2.96
N GLU A 231 11.76 -2.03 -3.79
CA GLU A 231 11.74 -1.56 -5.18
C GLU A 231 11.75 -0.04 -5.22
N TYR A 232 11.12 0.60 -4.24
CA TYR A 232 11.18 2.05 -4.09
C TYR A 232 12.62 2.56 -3.94
N ARG A 233 13.49 1.91 -3.15
CA ARG A 233 14.89 2.36 -3.01
C ARG A 233 15.67 2.25 -4.33
N ILE A 234 15.42 1.19 -5.09
CA ILE A 234 16.02 0.98 -6.41
C ILE A 234 15.48 2.03 -7.40
N ASP A 235 14.17 2.26 -7.41
CA ASP A 235 13.50 3.26 -8.23
C ASP A 235 14.00 4.67 -7.89
N LEU A 236 14.17 4.99 -6.59
CA LEU A 236 14.74 6.26 -6.12
C LEU A 236 16.17 6.46 -6.63
N LYS A 237 17.04 5.44 -6.50
CA LYS A 237 18.44 5.53 -6.98
C LYS A 237 18.49 5.75 -8.49
N LEU A 238 17.69 4.99 -9.25
CA LEU A 238 17.56 5.15 -10.69
C LEU A 238 17.08 6.56 -11.05
N GLN A 239 16.02 7.05 -10.41
CA GLN A 239 15.48 8.39 -10.65
C GLN A 239 16.49 9.48 -10.29
N MET A 240 17.24 9.34 -9.18
CA MET A 240 18.29 10.29 -8.80
C MET A 240 19.43 10.32 -9.83
N GLU A 241 19.83 9.17 -10.37
CA GLU A 241 20.87 9.11 -11.41
C GLU A 241 20.42 9.77 -12.71
N ILE A 242 19.21 9.43 -13.17
CA ILE A 242 18.61 10.06 -14.36
C ILE A 242 18.46 11.57 -14.14
N ALA A 243 17.97 12.00 -12.97
CA ALA A 243 17.77 13.42 -12.66
C ALA A 243 19.10 14.20 -12.70
N ARG A 244 20.15 13.66 -12.09
CA ARG A 244 21.49 14.28 -12.12
C ARG A 244 22.04 14.38 -13.54
N LYS A 245 21.85 13.36 -14.36
CA LYS A 245 22.28 13.39 -15.77
C LYS A 245 21.53 14.48 -16.54
N ILE A 246 20.21 14.52 -16.38
CA ILE A 246 19.34 15.48 -17.05
C ILE A 246 19.66 16.91 -16.65
N GLU A 247 19.92 17.15 -15.36
CA GLU A 247 20.34 18.46 -14.87
C GLU A 247 21.71 18.89 -15.42
N ARG A 248 22.66 17.97 -15.56
CA ARG A 248 24.01 18.28 -16.05
C ARG A 248 24.06 18.54 -17.56
N GLU A 249 23.35 17.74 -18.34
CA GLU A 249 23.54 17.69 -19.80
C GLU A 249 22.35 18.25 -20.60
N PHE A 250 21.16 18.26 -20.00
CA PHE A 250 19.92 18.60 -20.69
C PHE A 250 19.13 19.72 -19.99
N SER A 251 19.78 20.57 -19.20
CA SER A 251 19.05 21.61 -18.44
C SER A 251 18.33 22.65 -19.27
N ASN A 252 18.71 22.80 -20.54
CA ASN A 252 18.13 23.78 -21.47
C ASN A 252 17.11 23.12 -22.43
N TYR A 253 16.78 21.85 -22.23
CA TYR A 253 15.82 21.10 -23.02
C TYR A 253 14.48 21.02 -22.29
N THR A 254 13.40 20.87 -23.05
CA THR A 254 12.13 20.39 -22.49
C THR A 254 12.29 18.92 -22.14
N VAL A 255 11.97 18.53 -20.91
CA VAL A 255 12.04 17.14 -20.46
C VAL A 255 10.65 16.53 -20.39
N GLY A 256 10.36 15.60 -21.30
CA GLY A 256 9.15 14.78 -21.29
C GLY A 256 9.31 13.58 -20.36
N ALA A 257 8.53 13.50 -19.28
CA ALA A 257 8.68 12.47 -18.25
C ALA A 257 7.32 11.94 -17.73
N PRO A 258 7.27 10.71 -17.18
CA PRO A 258 6.09 10.20 -16.48
C PRO A 258 5.95 10.85 -15.09
N PHE A 259 4.76 10.78 -14.51
CA PHE A 259 4.30 11.59 -13.37
C PHE A 259 5.33 11.74 -12.24
N VAL A 260 5.83 10.62 -11.71
CA VAL A 260 6.76 10.64 -10.57
C VAL A 260 8.10 11.28 -10.94
N MET A 261 8.61 11.00 -12.14
CA MET A 261 9.87 11.58 -12.60
C MET A 261 9.70 13.05 -12.98
N ALA A 262 8.54 13.43 -13.54
CA ALA A 262 8.22 14.81 -13.84
C ALA A 262 8.22 15.67 -12.55
N GLN A 263 7.63 15.15 -11.47
CA GLN A 263 7.70 15.76 -10.15
C GLN A 263 9.14 15.90 -9.64
N ALA A 264 9.93 14.84 -9.72
CA ALA A 264 11.33 14.84 -9.27
C ALA A 264 12.17 15.92 -9.98
N LEU A 265 11.92 16.16 -11.27
CA LEU A 265 12.64 17.14 -12.08
C LEU A 265 12.12 18.58 -11.92
N ALA A 266 10.83 18.76 -11.67
CA ALA A 266 10.23 20.09 -11.62
C ALA A 266 10.36 20.78 -10.25
N PHE A 267 10.52 20.02 -9.17
CA PHE A 267 10.55 20.51 -7.79
C PHE A 267 11.93 20.25 -7.14
N PRO A 268 12.85 21.23 -7.15
CA PRO A 268 14.14 21.13 -6.48
C PRO A 268 14.03 20.81 -4.97
N GLU A 269 12.90 21.18 -4.35
CA GLU A 269 12.57 20.91 -2.96
C GLU A 269 12.55 19.41 -2.64
N TYR A 270 12.40 18.54 -3.65
CA TYR A 270 12.48 17.09 -3.50
C TYR A 270 13.93 16.55 -3.50
N GLY A 271 14.92 17.38 -3.82
CA GLY A 271 16.35 17.06 -3.71
C GLY A 271 16.92 16.19 -4.83
N TYR A 272 16.19 15.98 -5.93
CA TYR A 272 16.67 15.24 -7.10
C TYR A 272 17.49 16.11 -8.05
N VAL A 273 17.13 17.39 -8.13
CA VAL A 273 17.79 18.42 -8.93
C VAL A 273 18.01 19.65 -8.06
N SER A 274 19.04 20.43 -8.38
CA SER A 274 19.38 21.68 -7.70
C SER A 274 18.62 22.90 -8.23
N LYS A 275 18.09 22.84 -9.46
CA LYS A 275 17.33 23.93 -10.10
C LYS A 275 16.07 23.43 -10.80
N LYS A 276 15.10 24.33 -10.98
CA LYS A 276 13.85 24.03 -11.67
C LYS A 276 14.11 23.76 -13.15
N MET A 277 13.56 22.66 -13.66
CA MET A 277 13.71 22.22 -15.05
C MET A 277 12.42 22.53 -15.84
N ASP A 278 12.51 22.65 -17.17
CA ASP A 278 11.33 22.71 -18.03
C ASP A 278 10.81 21.29 -18.27
N VAL A 279 9.70 20.96 -17.60
CA VAL A 279 9.19 19.58 -17.53
C VAL A 279 7.78 19.49 -18.10
N MET A 280 7.57 18.46 -18.91
CA MET A 280 6.29 18.10 -19.49
C MET A 280 5.92 16.67 -19.09
N MET A 281 4.68 16.48 -18.64
CA MET A 281 4.17 15.20 -18.16
C MET A 281 3.27 14.54 -19.19
N TYR A 282 3.62 13.32 -19.60
CA TYR A 282 2.94 12.65 -20.72
C TYR A 282 2.00 11.49 -20.33
N ASP A 283 2.04 11.00 -19.10
CA ASP A 283 1.22 9.88 -18.63
C ASP A 283 -0.04 10.30 -17.85
N PHE A 284 -0.10 11.57 -17.42
CA PHE A 284 -1.20 12.12 -16.64
C PHE A 284 -1.70 13.45 -17.24
N PRO A 285 -3.03 13.62 -17.46
CA PRO A 285 -3.60 14.74 -18.20
C PRO A 285 -3.86 15.91 -17.24
N ALA A 286 -2.81 16.42 -16.62
CA ALA A 286 -2.90 17.58 -15.74
C ALA A 286 -1.58 18.32 -15.72
N GLY A 287 -1.63 19.65 -15.73
CA GLY A 287 -0.48 20.49 -15.39
C GLY A 287 -0.62 21.02 -13.96
N TYR A 288 0.49 21.14 -13.23
CA TYR A 288 0.51 21.81 -11.92
C TYR A 288 1.94 22.16 -11.50
N GLY A 289 2.09 23.19 -10.67
CA GLY A 289 3.39 23.56 -10.08
C GLY A 289 4.49 23.92 -11.09
N GLY A 290 4.12 24.25 -12.34
CA GLY A 290 5.08 24.47 -13.43
C GLY A 290 5.40 23.24 -14.28
N ILE A 291 4.81 22.07 -13.98
CA ILE A 291 4.78 20.91 -14.87
C ILE A 291 3.69 21.14 -15.91
N ARG A 292 4.05 21.09 -17.20
CA ARG A 292 3.10 21.21 -18.31
C ARG A 292 2.46 19.86 -18.62
N GLU A 293 1.18 19.85 -18.95
CA GLU A 293 0.55 18.68 -19.56
C GLU A 293 1.12 18.47 -20.97
N TYR A 294 1.33 17.22 -21.38
CA TYR A 294 1.72 16.91 -22.75
C TYR A 294 0.65 17.34 -23.75
N LYS A 295 1.08 18.13 -24.74
CA LYS A 295 0.35 18.40 -25.97
C LYS A 295 1.21 17.96 -27.14
N PRO A 296 0.61 17.56 -28.28
CA PRO A 296 1.36 17.26 -29.49
C PRO A 296 2.32 18.39 -29.81
N LEU A 297 3.60 18.05 -29.96
CA LEU A 297 4.69 19.01 -30.15
C LEU A 297 4.93 19.25 -31.65
N GLN A 298 5.32 20.47 -32.01
CA GLN A 298 5.79 20.76 -33.36
C GLN A 298 7.17 20.14 -33.60
N LYS A 299 7.59 20.03 -34.87
CA LYS A 299 8.84 19.34 -35.26
C LYS A 299 10.08 19.94 -34.58
N ASP A 300 10.13 21.25 -34.49
CA ASP A 300 11.20 22.04 -33.88
C ASP A 300 11.21 21.93 -32.35
N GLU A 301 10.05 21.79 -31.71
CA GLU A 301 9.94 21.48 -30.29
C GLU A 301 10.38 20.04 -29.98
N LEU A 302 10.03 19.08 -30.85
CA LEU A 302 10.46 17.67 -30.72
C LEU A 302 11.98 17.53 -30.72
N LEU A 303 12.69 18.29 -31.54
CA LEU A 303 14.16 18.30 -31.59
C LEU A 303 14.81 18.86 -30.31
N ARG A 304 14.09 19.75 -29.60
CA ARG A 304 14.51 20.33 -28.31
C ARG A 304 13.92 19.62 -27.10
N THR A 305 13.31 18.45 -27.31
CA THR A 305 12.71 17.66 -26.24
C THR A 305 13.51 16.38 -26.00
N ILE A 306 13.77 16.10 -24.73
CA ILE A 306 14.37 14.85 -24.26
C ILE A 306 13.31 14.05 -23.52
N TRP A 307 13.20 12.75 -23.81
CA TRP A 307 12.18 11.89 -23.23
C TRP A 307 12.78 10.89 -22.26
N ILE A 308 12.15 10.75 -21.10
CA ILE A 308 12.47 9.73 -20.11
C ILE A 308 11.36 8.70 -20.13
N GLY A 309 11.71 7.45 -20.39
CA GLY A 309 10.76 6.34 -20.39
C GLY A 309 11.13 5.28 -19.35
N PHE A 310 10.12 4.67 -18.75
CA PHE A 310 10.27 3.42 -18.01
C PHE A 310 9.45 2.35 -18.72
N LYS A 311 9.98 1.12 -18.78
CA LYS A 311 9.23 -0.02 -19.32
C LYS A 311 8.08 -0.34 -18.35
N THR A 312 6.84 -0.13 -18.79
CA THR A 312 5.64 -0.41 -18.00
C THR A 312 4.81 -1.52 -18.63
N HIS A 313 3.93 -2.15 -17.84
CA HIS A 313 2.90 -3.01 -18.41
C HIS A 313 1.94 -2.19 -19.28
N ILE A 314 1.62 -2.69 -20.47
CA ILE A 314 0.66 -2.10 -21.40
C ILE A 314 -0.46 -3.11 -21.58
N PRO A 315 -1.75 -2.72 -21.44
CA PRO A 315 -2.87 -3.61 -21.72
C PRO A 315 -2.74 -4.28 -23.10
N TYR A 316 -3.12 -5.55 -23.22
CA TYR A 316 -2.95 -6.31 -24.47
C TYR A 316 -3.56 -5.61 -25.70
N GLU A 317 -4.71 -4.98 -25.54
CA GLU A 317 -5.38 -4.20 -26.58
C GLU A 317 -4.57 -2.99 -27.04
N GLU A 318 -3.91 -2.30 -26.10
CA GLU A 318 -3.05 -1.15 -26.42
C GLU A 318 -1.72 -1.60 -27.03
N LYS A 319 -1.22 -2.77 -26.64
CA LYS A 319 0.05 -3.33 -27.15
C LYS A 319 0.03 -3.52 -28.67
N LYS A 320 -1.15 -3.74 -29.27
CA LYS A 320 -1.32 -3.82 -30.74
C LYS A 320 -1.03 -2.51 -31.46
N VAL A 321 -1.16 -1.37 -30.77
CA VAL A 321 -1.01 -0.02 -31.32
C VAL A 321 0.33 0.61 -30.91
N ILE A 322 0.78 0.35 -29.68
CA ILE A 322 2.01 0.88 -29.09
C ILE A 322 2.97 -0.24 -28.67
N GLU A 323 3.30 -1.12 -29.62
CA GLU A 323 4.15 -2.31 -29.41
C GLU A 323 5.51 -1.95 -28.78
N TYR A 324 6.11 -0.86 -29.24
CA TYR A 324 7.44 -0.39 -28.84
C TYR A 324 7.35 0.79 -27.85
N TYR A 325 6.54 0.70 -26.81
CA TYR A 325 6.51 1.76 -25.79
C TYR A 325 7.48 1.45 -24.63
N PRO A 326 8.21 2.45 -24.10
CA PRO A 326 8.07 3.89 -24.32
C PRO A 326 8.80 4.47 -25.54
N TYR A 327 9.64 3.69 -26.24
CA TYR A 327 10.43 4.13 -27.40
C TYR A 327 10.53 3.01 -28.45
N GLY A 328 10.59 3.37 -29.73
CA GLY A 328 10.62 2.38 -30.82
C GLY A 328 11.29 2.84 -32.10
N PRO A 329 11.09 2.11 -33.22
CA PRO A 329 11.63 2.49 -34.52
C PRO A 329 11.27 3.94 -34.89
N GLY A 330 12.28 4.78 -35.10
CA GLY A 330 12.14 6.22 -35.35
C GLY A 330 12.53 7.12 -34.17
N ASP A 331 12.67 6.57 -32.97
CA ASP A 331 13.27 7.26 -31.83
C ASP A 331 14.78 7.02 -31.76
N GLN A 332 15.54 8.03 -31.34
CA GLN A 332 16.97 7.91 -31.08
C GLN A 332 17.20 7.65 -29.60
N MET A 333 17.63 6.44 -29.25
CA MET A 333 18.07 6.13 -27.88
C MET A 333 19.38 6.84 -27.59
N ILE A 334 19.44 7.54 -26.46
CA ILE A 334 20.63 8.27 -26.01
C ILE A 334 21.35 7.45 -24.95
N GLU A 335 20.62 7.00 -23.93
CA GLU A 335 21.21 6.25 -22.82
C GLU A 335 20.16 5.33 -22.20
N GLU A 336 20.65 4.27 -21.58
CA GLU A 336 19.85 3.31 -20.84
C GLU A 336 20.48 3.08 -19.47
N TRP A 337 19.66 3.15 -18.43
CA TRP A 337 20.06 2.84 -17.06
C TRP A 337 19.35 1.61 -16.57
N MET A 338 20.11 0.79 -15.84
CA MET A 338 19.58 -0.39 -15.16
C MET A 338 19.99 -0.36 -13.69
N TRP A 339 19.00 -0.36 -12.81
CA TRP A 339 19.19 -0.60 -11.38
C TRP A 339 18.34 -1.80 -10.98
N GLY A 340 19.02 -2.89 -10.59
CA GLY A 340 18.34 -4.16 -10.33
C GLY A 340 17.60 -4.66 -11.58
N MET A 341 16.27 -4.65 -11.54
CA MET A 341 15.41 -5.07 -12.66
C MET A 341 14.68 -3.91 -13.33
N LYS A 342 14.96 -2.69 -12.89
CA LYS A 342 14.29 -1.49 -13.37
C LYS A 342 15.14 -0.88 -14.46
N LYS A 343 14.50 -0.61 -15.59
CA LYS A 343 15.10 -0.04 -16.78
C LYS A 343 14.49 1.33 -17.05
N GLY A 344 15.33 2.35 -17.01
CA GLY A 344 15.01 3.70 -17.47
C GLY A 344 15.73 3.94 -18.80
N VAL A 345 15.08 4.62 -19.72
CA VAL A 345 15.66 4.99 -21.02
C VAL A 345 15.56 6.48 -21.24
N LEU A 346 16.59 7.06 -21.84
CA LEU A 346 16.60 8.42 -22.36
C LEU A 346 16.61 8.37 -23.88
N PHE A 347 15.73 9.13 -24.52
CA PHE A 347 15.61 9.10 -25.97
C PHE A 347 15.08 10.42 -26.55
N ARG A 348 15.23 10.59 -27.87
CA ARG A 348 14.65 11.68 -28.68
C ARG A 348 13.69 11.10 -29.72
N GLY A 349 12.79 11.93 -30.24
CA GLY A 349 11.76 11.52 -31.21
C GLY A 349 10.37 11.52 -30.58
N GLY A 350 10.15 10.72 -29.52
CA GLY A 350 8.91 10.73 -28.75
C GLY A 350 7.68 10.17 -29.50
N GLN A 351 7.88 9.48 -30.63
CA GLN A 351 6.77 9.10 -31.52
C GLN A 351 5.79 8.15 -30.83
N TYR A 352 6.30 7.23 -30.01
CA TYR A 352 5.48 6.26 -29.28
C TYR A 352 4.77 6.87 -28.05
N ILE A 353 5.29 7.99 -27.53
CA ILE A 353 4.59 8.79 -26.52
C ILE A 353 3.37 9.47 -27.16
N GLU A 354 3.56 10.08 -28.33
CA GLU A 354 2.47 10.72 -29.08
C GLU A 354 1.38 9.72 -29.48
N ARG A 355 1.75 8.54 -30.01
CA ARG A 355 0.79 7.47 -30.33
C ARG A 355 -0.04 7.06 -29.12
N LYS A 356 0.59 6.91 -27.95
CA LYS A 356 -0.12 6.59 -26.71
C LYS A 356 -1.09 7.69 -26.30
N TYR A 357 -0.68 8.95 -26.42
CA TYR A 357 -1.54 10.10 -26.16
C TYR A 357 -2.77 10.12 -27.10
N LEU A 358 -2.57 9.93 -28.40
CA LEU A 358 -3.66 9.88 -29.38
C LEU A 358 -4.64 8.73 -29.09
N LEU A 359 -4.11 7.54 -28.76
CA LEU A 359 -4.94 6.40 -28.35
C LEU A 359 -5.79 6.70 -27.13
N ARG A 360 -5.23 7.40 -26.13
CA ARG A 360 -5.97 7.83 -24.94
C ARG A 360 -7.08 8.82 -25.29
N GLN A 361 -6.81 9.81 -26.13
CA GLN A 361 -7.80 10.78 -26.58
C GLN A 361 -8.95 10.11 -27.33
N LEU A 362 -8.66 9.13 -28.19
CA LEU A 362 -9.67 8.31 -28.86
C LEU A 362 -10.56 7.58 -27.85
N LYS A 363 -9.98 6.89 -26.86
CA LYS A 363 -10.74 6.19 -25.82
C LYS A 363 -11.62 7.13 -25.00
N ILE A 364 -11.14 8.33 -24.68
CA ILE A 364 -11.93 9.34 -23.96
C ILE A 364 -13.12 9.79 -24.82
N ARG A 365 -12.91 10.08 -26.10
CA ARG A 365 -13.99 10.46 -27.03
C ARG A 365 -15.03 9.35 -27.18
N GLU A 366 -14.61 8.10 -27.34
CA GLU A 366 -15.51 6.95 -27.40
C GLU A 366 -16.35 6.82 -26.12
N TYR A 367 -15.71 6.96 -24.95
CA TYR A 367 -16.41 6.95 -23.67
C TYR A 367 -17.46 8.06 -23.57
N LEU A 368 -17.12 9.29 -23.94
CA LEU A 368 -18.05 10.44 -23.89
C LEU A 368 -19.23 10.25 -24.84
N LYS A 369 -18.99 9.74 -26.06
CA LYS A 369 -20.04 9.40 -27.03
C LYS A 369 -21.01 8.35 -26.48
N HIS A 370 -20.49 7.31 -25.83
CA HIS A 370 -21.33 6.26 -25.24
C HIS A 370 -22.14 6.72 -24.02
N HIS A 371 -21.71 7.77 -23.32
CA HIS A 371 -22.37 8.27 -22.11
C HIS A 371 -23.14 9.59 -22.32
N GLY A 372 -23.44 9.94 -23.58
CA GLY A 372 -24.35 11.04 -23.91
C GLY A 372 -23.83 12.46 -23.62
N HIS A 373 -22.54 12.61 -23.35
CA HIS A 373 -21.93 13.94 -23.26
C HIS A 373 -21.68 14.45 -24.68
N ARG A 374 -22.53 15.36 -25.15
CA ARG A 374 -22.29 16.12 -26.40
C ARG A 374 -21.20 17.17 -26.14
N GLU A 375 -20.21 17.21 -27.03
CA GLU A 375 -19.09 18.18 -27.02
C GLU A 375 -19.56 19.63 -27.09
#